data_AF-A0A7S6MMY6-F1
#
_entry.id   AF-A0A7S6MMY6-F1
#
_cell.length_a   1.000
_cell.length_b   1.000
_cell.length_c   1.000
_cell.angle_alpha   90.00
_cell.angle_beta   90.00
_cell.angle_gamma   90.00
#
_symmetry.space_group_name_H-M   'P 1'
#
loop_
_entity.id
_entity.type
_entity.pdbx_description
1 polymer ?
#
loop_
_entity_poly.entity_id
_entity_poly.type
_entity_poly.pdbx_seq_one_letter_code
_entity_poly.pdbx_strand_id
1 'polypeptide(L)'
;MIHVLKIIVTLLMFLTVLFFINTMLTITTGFSAWLSTALSFACAAMAAWFTWKLAAGKRTHGFVAVISGALILGGLFFTLGFLGPMVFAKDTNQGPLIGVFIAAPLGVIVGAIAGYMYASKRHVSD
;
A
#
# COMPACT_ATOMS: atom_id res chain seq x y z
N MET A 1 -5.54 -24.09 -7.18
CA MET A 1 -4.43 -23.11 -7.29
C MET A 1 -4.89 -21.65 -7.25
N ILE A 2 -5.90 -21.23 -8.03
CA ILE A 2 -6.33 -19.80 -8.10
C ILE A 2 -6.79 -19.23 -6.75
N HIS A 3 -7.52 -19.97 -5.92
CA HIS A 3 -7.96 -19.48 -4.59
C HIS A 3 -6.80 -19.25 -3.61
N VAL A 4 -5.82 -20.14 -3.59
CA VAL A 4 -4.64 -20.01 -2.72
C VAL A 4 -3.85 -18.75 -3.08
N LEU A 5 -3.64 -18.49 -4.38
CA LEU A 5 -2.97 -17.28 -4.85
C LEU A 5 -3.71 -16.00 -4.40
N LYS A 6 -5.05 -15.97 -4.45
CA LYS A 6 -5.83 -14.81 -3.99
C LYS A 6 -5.62 -14.52 -2.51
N ILE A 7 -5.62 -15.56 -1.68
CA ILE A 7 -5.39 -15.44 -0.23
C ILE A 7 -3.98 -14.90 0.02
N ILE A 8 -2.96 -15.47 -0.63
CA ILE A 8 -1.56 -15.05 -0.49
C ILE A 8 -1.39 -13.58 -0.89
N VAL A 9 -1.87 -13.18 -2.06
CA VAL A 9 -1.73 -11.80 -2.55
C VAL A 9 -2.46 -10.82 -1.62
N THR A 10 -3.65 -11.18 -1.15
CA THR A 10 -4.43 -10.33 -0.24
C THR A 10 -3.72 -10.14 1.10
N LEU A 11 -3.18 -11.23 1.66
CA LEU A 11 -2.40 -11.17 2.90
C LEU A 11 -1.11 -10.37 2.73
N LEU A 12 -0.41 -10.53 1.60
CA LEU A 12 0.80 -9.77 1.30
C LEU A 12 0.51 -8.27 1.21
N MET A 13 -0.56 -7.88 0.51
CA MET A 13 -0.98 -6.48 0.40
C MET A 13 -1.41 -5.92 1.76
N PHE A 14 -2.11 -6.70 2.59
CA PHE A 14 -2.44 -6.32 3.96
C PHE A 14 -1.19 -5.97 4.77
N LEU A 15 -0.22 -6.90 4.83
CA LEU A 15 1.02 -6.72 5.60
C LEU A 15 1.85 -5.54 5.07
N THR A 16 1.90 -5.36 3.76
CA THR A 16 2.63 -4.27 3.10
C THR A 16 2.05 -2.90 3.51
N VAL A 17 0.73 -2.75 3.43
CA VAL A 17 0.06 -1.49 3.80
C VAL A 17 0.11 -1.24 5.30
N LEU A 18 -0.03 -2.30 6.11
CA LEU A 18 0.11 -2.22 7.56
C LEU A 18 1.49 -1.71 7.95
N PHE A 19 2.55 -2.30 7.41
CA PHE A 19 3.93 -1.89 7.66
C PHE A 19 4.18 -0.44 7.22
N PHE A 20 3.68 -0.07 6.04
CA PHE A 20 3.83 1.28 5.50
C PHE A 20 3.18 2.35 6.37
N ILE A 21 1.87 2.22 6.62
CA ILE A 21 1.12 3.24 7.35
C ILE A 21 1.57 3.31 8.80
N ASN A 22 1.83 2.17 9.43
CA ASN A 22 2.27 2.16 10.83
C ASN A 22 3.64 2.84 10.98
N THR A 23 4.59 2.50 10.11
CA THR A 23 5.93 3.11 10.14
C THR A 23 5.84 4.61 9.86
N MET A 24 5.08 5.03 8.84
CA MET A 24 4.89 6.44 8.54
C MET A 24 4.28 7.21 9.70
N LEU A 25 3.20 6.71 10.30
CA LEU A 25 2.54 7.38 11.42
C LEU A 25 3.50 7.47 12.62
N THR A 26 4.24 6.42 12.93
CA THR A 26 5.19 6.43 14.05
C THR A 26 6.34 7.43 13.85
N ILE A 27 6.86 7.60 12.63
CA ILE A 27 8.01 8.50 12.39
C ILE A 27 7.62 9.94 12.10
N THR A 28 6.41 10.19 11.55
CA THR A 28 5.97 11.53 11.14
C THR A 28 5.01 12.20 12.11
N THR A 29 4.39 11.43 13.01
CA THR A 29 3.38 11.94 13.95
C THR A 29 3.76 11.63 15.39
N GLY A 30 3.29 12.46 16.32
CA GLY A 30 3.37 12.20 17.77
C GLY A 30 2.18 11.41 18.32
N PHE A 31 1.47 10.64 17.48
CA PHE A 31 0.30 9.88 17.92
C PHE A 31 0.67 8.76 18.89
N SER A 32 -0.27 8.43 19.78
CA SER A 32 -0.15 7.24 20.63
C SER A 32 -0.05 5.99 19.77
N ALA A 33 0.78 5.04 20.19
CA ALA A 33 1.03 3.79 19.47
C ALA A 33 -0.26 3.02 19.12
N TRP A 34 -1.24 3.04 20.03
CA TRP A 34 -2.54 2.40 19.81
C TRP A 34 -3.34 3.05 18.68
N LEU A 35 -3.32 4.38 18.60
CA LEU A 35 -4.03 5.11 17.54
C LEU A 35 -3.38 4.86 16.18
N SER A 36 -2.05 4.93 16.10
CA SER A 36 -1.30 4.60 14.87
C SER A 36 -1.57 3.18 14.41
N THR A 37 -1.58 2.22 15.34
CA THR A 37 -1.89 0.83 15.03
C THR A 37 -3.31 0.68 14.50
N ALA A 38 -4.30 1.29 15.17
CA ALA A 38 -5.70 1.20 14.75
C ALA A 38 -5.93 1.79 13.35
N LEU A 39 -5.37 2.97 13.06
CA LEU A 39 -5.45 3.59 11.74
C LEU A 39 -4.78 2.73 10.66
N SER A 40 -3.61 2.17 10.97
CA SER A 40 -2.88 1.31 10.05
C SER A 40 -3.64 0.03 9.73
N PHE A 41 -4.28 -0.59 10.73
CA PHE A 41 -5.16 -1.74 10.54
C PHE A 41 -6.35 -1.40 9.65
N ALA A 42 -6.97 -0.23 9.84
CA ALA A 42 -8.08 0.22 8.99
C ALA A 42 -7.64 0.38 7.52
N CYS A 43 -6.50 1.05 7.28
CA CYS A 43 -5.94 1.20 5.93
C CYS A 43 -5.55 -0.15 5.30
N ALA A 44 -4.92 -1.03 6.07
CA ALA A 44 -4.51 -2.36 5.62
C ALA A 44 -5.71 -3.25 5.30
N ALA A 45 -6.75 -3.23 6.14
CA ALA A 45 -7.99 -3.97 5.90
C ALA A 45 -8.70 -3.49 4.63
N MET A 46 -8.72 -2.18 4.38
CA MET A 46 -9.27 -1.61 3.15
C MET A 46 -8.49 -2.06 1.91
N ALA A 47 -7.17 -2.01 1.95
CA ALA A 47 -6.31 -2.47 0.85
C ALA A 47 -6.46 -3.98 0.58
N ALA A 48 -6.55 -4.79 1.64
CA ALA A 48 -6.78 -6.23 1.54
C ALA A 48 -8.15 -6.53 0.92
N TRP A 49 -9.20 -5.88 1.40
CA TRP A 49 -10.54 -6.03 0.86
C TRP A 49 -10.61 -5.62 -0.62
N PHE A 50 -9.98 -4.49 -0.98
CA PHE A 50 -9.89 -4.06 -2.38
C PHE A 50 -9.14 -5.07 -3.25
N THR A 51 -8.00 -5.58 -2.77
CA THR A 51 -7.21 -6.61 -3.48
C THR A 51 -8.01 -7.88 -3.69
N TRP A 52 -8.79 -8.31 -2.70
CA TRP A 52 -9.69 -9.45 -2.83
C TRP A 52 -10.79 -9.20 -3.86
N LYS A 53 -11.41 -8.02 -3.85
CA LYS A 53 -12.43 -7.62 -4.85
C LYS A 53 -11.86 -7.57 -6.25
N LEU A 54 -10.66 -7.01 -6.41
CA LEU A 54 -9.90 -6.97 -7.66
C LEU A 54 -9.64 -8.38 -8.19
N ALA A 55 -9.12 -9.26 -7.33
CA ALA A 55 -8.84 -10.65 -7.68
C ALA A 55 -10.11 -11.49 -7.92
N ALA A 56 -11.25 -11.11 -7.34
CA ALA A 56 -12.56 -11.68 -7.61
C ALA A 56 -13.23 -11.11 -8.88
N GLY A 57 -12.59 -10.13 -9.55
CA GLY A 57 -13.13 -9.48 -10.74
C GLY A 57 -14.35 -8.60 -10.47
N LYS A 58 -14.65 -8.28 -9.21
CA LYS A 58 -15.82 -7.48 -8.81
C LYS A 58 -15.54 -5.99 -9.06
N ARG A 59 -16.59 -5.25 -9.42
CA ARG A 59 -16.53 -3.79 -9.57
C ARG A 59 -16.39 -3.12 -8.20
N THR A 60 -15.68 -2.00 -8.20
CA THR A 60 -15.45 -1.14 -7.04
C THR A 60 -15.60 0.31 -7.48
N HIS A 61 -16.00 1.19 -6.55
CA HIS A 61 -16.13 2.62 -6.84
C HIS A 61 -14.77 3.23 -7.18
N GLY A 62 -14.75 4.17 -8.12
CA GLY A 62 -13.50 4.79 -8.59
C GLY A 62 -12.68 5.43 -7.47
N PHE A 63 -13.33 6.12 -6.53
CA PHE A 63 -12.66 6.69 -5.36
C PHE A 63 -11.93 5.64 -4.51
N VAL A 64 -12.59 4.51 -4.24
CA VAL A 64 -11.99 3.39 -3.49
C VAL A 64 -10.82 2.79 -4.25
N ALA A 65 -10.91 2.69 -5.58
CA ALA A 65 -9.83 2.18 -6.41
C ALA A 65 -8.59 3.09 -6.39
N VAL A 66 -8.78 4.41 -6.46
CA VAL A 66 -7.69 5.39 -6.36
C VAL A 66 -6.99 5.30 -5.01
N ILE A 67 -7.74 5.37 -3.91
CA ILE A 67 -7.16 5.32 -2.56
C ILE A 67 -6.46 3.98 -2.31
N SER A 68 -7.12 2.87 -2.66
CA SER A 68 -6.54 1.55 -2.43
C SER A 68 -5.31 1.31 -3.29
N GLY A 69 -5.32 1.78 -4.56
CA GLY A 69 -4.15 1.74 -5.43
C GLY A 69 -2.99 2.54 -4.86
N ALA A 70 -3.26 3.75 -4.36
CA ALA A 70 -2.27 4.60 -3.70
C ALA A 70 -1.66 3.95 -2.46
N LEU A 71 -2.49 3.35 -1.59
CA LEU A 71 -2.01 2.62 -0.42
C LEU A 71 -1.15 1.41 -0.79
N ILE A 72 -1.59 0.62 -1.78
CA ILE A 72 -0.92 -0.61 -2.19
C ILE A 72 0.44 -0.32 -2.83
N LEU A 73 0.49 0.52 -3.87
CA LEU A 73 1.76 0.83 -4.55
C LEU A 73 2.65 1.74 -3.70
N GLY A 74 2.06 2.67 -2.93
CA GLY A 74 2.77 3.45 -1.92
C GLY A 74 3.47 2.55 -0.90
N GLY A 75 2.75 1.58 -0.35
CA GLY A 75 3.31 0.62 0.59
C GLY A 75 4.36 -0.29 -0.01
N LEU A 76 4.19 -0.73 -1.26
CA LEU A 76 5.16 -1.57 -1.95
C LEU A 76 6.46 -0.81 -2.21
N PHE A 77 6.37 0.40 -2.76
CA PHE A 77 7.54 1.23 -3.03
C PHE A 77 8.20 1.68 -1.72
N PHE A 78 7.42 2.03 -0.71
CA PHE A 78 7.93 2.29 0.63
C PHE A 78 8.73 1.10 1.15
N THR A 79 8.16 -0.11 1.13
CA THR A 79 8.82 -1.31 1.67
C THR A 79 10.15 -1.57 0.97
N LEU A 80 10.19 -1.45 -0.37
CA LEU A 80 11.42 -1.62 -1.14
C LEU A 80 12.44 -0.51 -0.88
N GLY A 81 12.01 0.75 -0.86
CA GLY A 81 12.91 1.89 -0.64
C GLY A 81 13.34 2.07 0.81
N PHE A 82 12.59 1.53 1.77
CA PHE A 82 12.87 1.61 3.20
C PHE A 82 13.77 0.45 3.64
N LEU A 83 13.38 -0.80 3.31
CA LEU A 83 14.13 -1.99 3.72
C LEU A 83 15.28 -2.31 2.76
N GLY A 84 15.15 -2.02 1.46
CA GLY A 84 16.17 -2.34 0.47
C GLY A 84 17.55 -1.77 0.83
N PRO A 85 17.67 -0.45 1.05
CA PRO A 85 18.94 0.15 1.46
C PRO A 85 19.46 -0.37 2.82
N MET A 86 18.60 -0.73 3.77
CA MET A 86 19.03 -1.33 5.04
C MET A 86 19.73 -2.68 4.86
N VAL A 87 19.39 -3.43 3.82
CA VAL A 87 20.02 -4.74 3.53
C VAL A 87 21.41 -4.56 2.91
N PHE A 88 21.57 -3.59 2.00
CA PHE A 88 22.80 -3.41 1.21
C PHE A 88 23.78 -2.37 1.77
N ALA A 89 23.28 -1.31 2.41
CA ALA A 89 24.07 -0.17 2.91
C ALA A 89 23.95 -0.06 4.44
N LYS A 90 24.39 -1.13 5.13
CA LYS A 90 24.25 -1.33 6.58
C LYS A 90 24.95 -0.27 7.44
N ASP A 91 25.97 0.38 6.89
CA ASP A 91 26.82 1.33 7.63
C ASP A 91 26.27 2.77 7.62
N THR A 92 25.08 2.99 7.03
CA THR A 92 24.46 4.32 6.96
C THR A 92 23.07 4.32 7.61
N ASN A 93 22.84 5.27 8.52
CA ASN A 93 21.51 5.51 9.10
C ASN A 93 20.55 6.21 8.11
N GLN A 94 21.04 6.55 6.90
CA GLN A 94 20.28 7.25 5.87
C GLN A 94 19.55 6.31 4.90
N GLY A 95 19.85 5.01 4.92
CA GLY A 95 19.22 4.03 4.04
C GLY A 95 17.69 4.17 3.94
N PRO A 96 16.95 4.31 5.05
CA PRO A 96 15.49 4.35 5.02
C PRO A 96 14.89 5.62 4.39
N LEU A 97 15.68 6.69 4.26
CA LEU A 97 15.21 7.99 3.77
C LEU A 97 14.73 7.95 2.32
N ILE A 98 15.32 7.08 1.49
CA ILE A 98 14.86 6.86 0.10
C ILE A 98 13.43 6.34 0.11
N GLY A 99 13.13 5.39 1.01
CA GLY A 99 11.78 4.86 1.23
C GLY A 99 10.78 5.94 1.60
N VAL A 100 11.15 6.80 2.55
CA VAL A 100 10.29 7.86 3.08
C VAL A 100 10.05 8.99 2.07
N PHE A 101 11.12 9.56 1.50
CA PHE A 101 11.03 10.81 0.76
C PHE A 101 10.85 10.66 -0.75
N ILE A 102 11.19 9.49 -1.31
CA ILE A 102 11.19 9.29 -2.77
C ILE A 102 10.26 8.14 -3.15
N ALA A 103 10.55 6.93 -2.65
CA ALA A 103 9.85 5.75 -3.10
C ALA A 103 8.37 5.76 -2.70
N ALA A 104 8.04 6.05 -1.43
CA ALA A 104 6.65 6.08 -0.98
C ALA A 104 5.80 7.14 -1.71
N PRO A 105 6.22 8.42 -1.83
CA PRO A 105 5.45 9.41 -2.59
C PRO A 105 5.24 9.01 -4.05
N LEU A 106 6.28 8.49 -4.73
CA LEU A 106 6.16 8.00 -6.10
C LEU A 106 5.16 6.83 -6.19
N GLY A 107 5.26 5.85 -5.28
CA GLY A 107 4.35 4.72 -5.23
C GLY A 107 2.89 5.15 -5.00
N VAL A 108 2.66 6.14 -4.13
CA VAL A 108 1.34 6.71 -3.87
C VAL A 108 0.76 7.35 -5.14
N ILE A 109 1.55 8.18 -5.83
CA ILE A 109 1.12 8.87 -7.06
C ILE A 109 0.81 7.85 -8.16
N VAL A 110 1.73 6.93 -8.44
CA VAL A 110 1.55 5.88 -9.46
C VAL A 110 0.37 4.98 -9.09
N GLY A 111 0.20 4.65 -7.82
CA GLY A 111 -0.92 3.89 -7.28
C GLY A 111 -2.27 4.56 -7.49
N ALA A 112 -2.35 5.85 -7.21
CA ALA A 112 -3.56 6.65 -7.44
C ALA A 112 -3.94 6.65 -8.92
N ILE A 113 -2.96 6.89 -9.81
CA ILE A 113 -3.15 6.87 -11.27
C ILE A 113 -3.61 5.49 -11.74
N ALA A 114 -2.95 4.42 -11.30
CA ALA A 114 -3.32 3.05 -11.66
C ALA A 114 -4.74 2.69 -11.19
N GLY A 115 -5.11 3.09 -9.98
CA GLY A 115 -6.45 2.92 -9.43
C GLY A 115 -7.52 3.66 -10.24
N TYR A 116 -7.22 4.90 -10.63
CA TYR A 116 -8.11 5.69 -11.50
C TYR A 116 -8.28 5.02 -12.87
N MET A 117 -7.18 4.66 -13.54
CA MET A 117 -7.21 3.99 -14.84
C MET A 117 -7.99 2.68 -14.79
N TYR A 118 -7.82 1.89 -13.72
CA TYR A 118 -8.56 0.65 -13.50
C TYR A 118 -10.08 0.91 -13.40
N ALA A 119 -10.49 1.90 -12.61
CA ALA A 119 -11.89 2.26 -12.47
C ALA A 119 -12.49 2.78 -13.79
N SER A 120 -11.78 3.68 -14.48
CA SER A 120 -12.25 4.26 -15.75
C SER A 120 -12.44 3.21 -16.84
N LYS A 121 -11.51 2.24 -16.98
CA LYS A 121 -11.67 1.14 -17.94
C LYS A 121 -12.91 0.29 -17.66
N ARG A 122 -13.24 0.10 -16.38
CA ARG A 122 -14.43 -0.66 -15.96
C ARG A 122 -15.73 0.11 -16.20
N HIS A 123 -15.70 1.44 -16.33
CA HIS A 123 -16.88 2.26 -16.64
C HIS A 123 -17.20 2.30 -18.14
N VAL A 124 -16.21 2.14 -19.02
CA VAL A 124 -16.37 2.22 -20.49
C VAL A 124 -16.84 0.89 -21.10
N SER A 125 -16.76 -0.23 -20.38
CA SER A 125 -17.20 -1.55 -20.85
C SER A 125 -18.69 -1.85 -20.62
N ASP A 126 -19.50 -0.81 -20.35
CA ASP A 126 -20.97 -0.84 -20.24
C ASP A 126 -21.59 -0.11 -21.44
#